data_AF-A0A0F9GY83-F1
#
_entry.id   AF-A0A0F9GY83-F1
#
_cell.length_a   1.000
_cell.length_b   1.000
_cell.length_c   1.000
_cell.angle_alpha   90.00
_cell.angle_beta   90.00
_cell.angle_gamma   90.00
#
_symmetry.space_group_name_H-M   'P 1'
#
loop_
_entity.id
_entity.type
_entity.pdbx_description
1 polymer ?
#
loop_
_entity_poly.entity_id
_entity_poly.type
_entity_poly.pdbx_seq_one_letter_code
_entity_poly.pdbx_strand_id
1 'polypeptide(L)'
;MNLIEGVVVKKLKPILDERGYVQECFRSDWAMFQNFGQAYITTAFPNVVKAWHYHKIQTDNMICIIGNIKLVLYDGREESSTYKKIN
;
A
#
# COMPACT_ATOMS: atom_id res chain seq x y z
N MET A 1 10.97 -2.30 -12.48
CA MET A 1 11.40 -2.74 -11.14
C MET A 1 10.98 -4.18 -10.97
N ASN A 2 11.83 -5.04 -10.41
CA ASN A 2 11.45 -6.41 -10.10
C ASN A 2 10.76 -6.43 -8.72
N LEU A 3 9.43 -6.53 -8.68
CA LEU A 3 8.66 -6.52 -7.43
C LEU A 3 8.55 -7.91 -6.80
N ILE A 4 8.18 -7.98 -5.52
CA ILE A 4 7.74 -9.20 -4.84
C ILE A 4 6.47 -9.70 -5.54
N GLU A 5 6.37 -11.01 -5.70
CA GLU A 5 5.25 -11.68 -6.37
C GLU A 5 3.90 -11.31 -5.70
N GLY A 6 2.97 -10.77 -6.50
CA GLY A 6 1.66 -10.32 -6.03
C GLY A 6 1.61 -8.87 -5.54
N VAL A 7 2.74 -8.18 -5.41
CA VAL A 7 2.74 -6.74 -5.11
C VAL A 7 2.31 -5.96 -6.34
N VAL A 8 1.25 -5.16 -6.18
CA VAL A 8 0.75 -4.27 -7.23
C VAL A 8 0.94 -2.83 -6.80
N VAL A 9 1.55 -2.03 -7.67
CA VAL A 9 1.66 -0.57 -7.49
C VAL A 9 0.76 0.12 -8.49
N LYS A 10 -0.20 0.89 -7.98
CA LYS A 10 -1.04 1.76 -8.81
C LYS A 10 -0.61 3.21 -8.63
N LYS A 11 -0.22 3.86 -9.72
CA LYS A 11 0.00 5.30 -9.72
C LYS A 11 -1.36 6.00 -9.65
N LEU A 12 -1.59 6.70 -8.54
CA LEU A 12 -2.76 7.55 -8.33
C LEU A 12 -2.59 8.89 -9.07
N LYS A 13 -3.72 9.54 -9.38
CA LYS A 13 -3.80 10.78 -10.16
C LYS A 13 -4.66 11.81 -9.43
N PRO A 14 -4.07 12.65 -8.56
CA PRO A 14 -4.81 13.70 -7.89
C PRO A 14 -5.22 14.74 -8.93
N ILE A 15 -6.47 15.19 -8.88
CA ILE A 15 -6.99 16.27 -9.73
C ILE A 15 -7.05 17.51 -8.86
N LEU A 16 -6.20 18.50 -9.16
CA LEU A 16 -6.10 19.75 -8.41
C LEU A 16 -6.97 20.84 -9.05
N ASP A 17 -7.59 21.67 -8.22
CA ASP A 17 -8.29 22.89 -8.60
C ASP A 17 -8.11 23.98 -7.53
N GLU A 18 -8.77 25.14 -7.68
CA GLU A 18 -8.67 26.27 -6.76
C GLU A 18 -9.21 26.01 -5.35
N ARG A 19 -9.93 24.89 -5.14
CA ARG A 19 -10.56 24.50 -3.87
C ARG A 19 -9.73 23.44 -3.14
N GLY A 20 -8.79 22.80 -3.82
CA GLY A 20 -7.93 21.74 -3.27
C GLY A 20 -7.62 20.65 -4.29
N TYR A 21 -7.84 19.39 -3.90
CA TYR A 21 -7.69 18.25 -4.80
C TYR A 21 -8.71 17.15 -4.52
N VAL A 22 -9.05 16.38 -5.55
CA VAL A 22 -9.76 15.10 -5.42
C VAL A 22 -8.83 13.96 -5.83
N GLN A 23 -8.85 12.87 -5.06
CA GLN A 23 -8.11 11.65 -5.36
C GLN A 23 -8.97 10.43 -5.01
N GLU A 24 -9.10 9.52 -5.97
CA GLU A 24 -9.68 8.21 -5.72
C GLU A 24 -8.68 7.35 -4.95
N CYS A 25 -9.04 6.86 -3.77
CA CYS A 25 -8.13 6.06 -2.96
C CYS A 25 -8.20 4.58 -3.32
N PHE A 26 -9.40 4.00 -3.41
CA PHE A 26 -9.57 2.60 -3.73
C PHE A 26 -10.96 2.40 -4.35
N ARG A 27 -11.03 1.69 -5.48
CA ARG A 27 -12.28 1.48 -6.21
C ARG A 27 -12.52 -0.01 -6.43
N SER A 28 -13.80 -0.38 -6.45
CA SER A 28 -14.23 -1.76 -6.66
C SER A 28 -13.97 -2.30 -8.06
N ASP A 29 -13.74 -1.43 -9.04
CA ASP A 29 -13.44 -1.78 -10.44
C ASP A 29 -11.94 -1.89 -10.73
N TRP A 30 -11.07 -1.69 -9.73
CA TRP A 30 -9.64 -1.88 -9.91
C TRP A 30 -9.27 -3.36 -9.79
N ALA A 31 -8.33 -3.82 -10.62
CA ALA A 31 -7.94 -5.23 -10.69
C ALA A 31 -7.42 -5.84 -9.36
N MET A 32 -6.93 -5.02 -8.43
CA MET A 32 -6.50 -5.46 -7.10
C MET A 32 -7.62 -5.50 -6.05
N PHE A 33 -8.82 -5.02 -6.39
CA PHE A 33 -9.94 -5.06 -5.47
C PHE A 33 -10.42 -6.50 -5.26
N GLN A 34 -10.61 -6.88 -4.00
CA GLN A 34 -11.14 -8.19 -3.63
C GLN A 34 -12.53 -8.01 -3.00
N ASN A 35 -12.57 -7.41 -1.82
CA ASN A 35 -13.79 -7.07 -1.09
C ASN A 35 -13.51 -5.93 -0.10
N PHE A 36 -14.55 -5.25 0.35
CA PHE A 36 -14.42 -4.34 1.49
C PHE A 36 -14.33 -5.15 2.79
N GLY A 37 -13.52 -4.65 3.74
CA GLY A 37 -13.45 -5.18 5.09
C GLY A 37 -13.31 -4.05 6.11
N GLN A 38 -12.26 -3.24 5.96
CA GLN A 38 -11.99 -2.12 6.86
C GLN A 38 -11.26 -1.00 6.12
N ALA A 39 -11.45 0.24 6.57
CA ALA A 39 -10.59 1.37 6.26
C ALA A 39 -10.23 2.10 7.56
N TYR A 40 -8.96 2.42 7.74
CA TYR A 40 -8.47 3.18 8.90
C TYR A 40 -7.28 4.04 8.48
N ILE A 41 -6.97 5.05 9.30
CA ILE A 41 -5.85 5.98 9.06
C ILE A 41 -4.85 5.82 10.20
N THR A 42 -3.58 5.93 9.84
CA THR A 42 -2.50 5.99 10.82
C THR A 42 -1.46 7.01 10.42
N THR A 43 -0.84 7.63 11.42
CA THR A 43 0.22 8.63 11.24
C THR A 43 1.52 8.10 11.83
N ALA A 44 2.63 8.40 11.18
CA ALA A 44 3.98 8.29 11.73
C ALA A 44 4.61 9.68 11.72
N PHE A 45 5.17 10.10 12.86
CA PHE A 45 5.94 11.35 12.92
C PHE A 45 7.27 11.20 12.18
N PRO A 46 7.93 12.32 11.81
CA PRO A 46 9.24 12.27 11.17
C PRO A 46 10.22 11.37 11.94
N ASN A 47 10.98 10.56 11.20
CA ASN A 47 11.95 9.58 11.70
C ASN A 47 11.37 8.39 12.50
N VAL A 48 10.04 8.26 12.63
CA VAL A 48 9.41 7.10 13.27
C VAL A 48 9.21 5.99 12.25
N VAL A 49 9.66 4.78 12.60
CA VAL A 49 9.41 3.55 11.82
C VAL A 49 8.28 2.77 12.48
N LYS A 50 7.27 2.40 11.69
CA LYS A 50 6.19 1.50 12.12
C LYS A 50 6.36 0.14 11.44
N ALA A 51 7.10 -0.75 12.09
CA ALA A 51 7.36 -2.10 11.60
C ALA A 51 7.55 -3.08 12.77
N TRP A 52 7.29 -4.37 12.61
CA TRP A 52 6.73 -5.03 11.42
C TRP A 52 5.22 -5.23 11.57
N HIS A 53 4.49 -5.16 10.46
CA HIS A 53 3.08 -5.56 10.41
C HIS A 53 2.94 -6.74 9.47
N TYR A 54 2.23 -7.77 9.93
CA TYR A 54 1.92 -8.97 9.16
C TYR A 54 0.55 -9.47 9.57
N HIS A 55 -0.23 -9.90 8.58
CA HIS A 55 -1.52 -10.52 8.79
C HIS A 55 -1.59 -11.82 7.99
N LYS A 56 -2.12 -12.88 8.62
CA LYS A 56 -2.24 -14.20 8.00
C LYS A 56 -3.37 -14.29 6.96
N ILE A 57 -4.42 -13.48 7.12
CA ILE A 57 -5.68 -13.57 6.33
C ILE A 57 -6.13 -12.23 5.75
N GLN A 58 -5.32 -11.18 5.90
CA GLN A 58 -5.68 -9.82 5.49
C GLN A 58 -4.65 -9.30 4.48
N THR A 59 -5.17 -8.68 3.42
CA THR A 59 -4.37 -7.96 2.41
C THR A 59 -4.56 -6.47 2.63
N ASP A 60 -3.45 -5.75 2.86
CA ASP A 60 -3.48 -4.30 3.06
C ASP A 60 -3.24 -3.55 1.76
N ASN A 61 -4.08 -2.54 1.50
CA ASN A 61 -3.86 -1.55 0.45
C ASN A 61 -3.43 -0.24 1.12
N MET A 62 -2.18 0.17 0.90
CA MET A 62 -1.61 1.35 1.55
C MET A 62 -1.53 2.54 0.60
N ILE A 63 -1.94 3.72 1.09
CA ILE A 63 -1.91 4.98 0.34
C ILE A 63 -1.34 6.06 1.24
N CYS A 64 -0.39 6.83 0.73
CA CYS A 64 0.07 8.04 1.39
C CYS A 64 -0.91 9.18 1.06
N ILE A 65 -1.73 9.57 2.03
CA ILE A 65 -2.71 10.66 1.86
C ILE A 65 -2.01 12.03 1.98
N ILE A 66 -1.09 12.17 2.94
CA ILE A 66 -0.35 13.41 3.21
C ILE A 66 1.10 13.08 3.55
N GLY A 67 2.04 13.84 3.00
CA GLY A 67 3.47 13.74 3.30
C GLY A 67 4.20 12.75 2.39
N ASN A 68 5.17 12.04 2.97
CA ASN A 68 5.99 11.06 2.26
C ASN A 68 6.11 9.80 3.11
N ILE A 69 6.03 8.63 2.47
CA ILE A 69 6.30 7.35 3.11
C ILE A 69 7.41 6.63 2.36
N LYS A 70 8.28 5.94 3.12
CA LYS A 70 9.12 4.88 2.58
C LYS A 70 8.49 3.56 3.04
N LEU A 71 7.80 2.89 2.12
CA LEU A 71 7.20 1.58 2.37
C LEU A 71 8.22 0.49 2.02
N VAL A 72 8.43 -0.44 2.96
CA VAL A 72 9.31 -1.59 2.77
C VAL A 72 8.47 -2.86 2.90
N LEU A 73 8.64 -3.78 1.96
CA LEU A 73 7.98 -5.09 1.96
C LEU A 73 9.02 -6.20 2.01
N TYR A 74 8.70 -7.29 2.71
CA TYR A 74 9.52 -8.49 2.79
C TYR A 74 8.68 -9.72 2.47
N ASP A 75 9.19 -10.58 1.60
CA ASP A 75 8.51 -11.82 1.24
C ASP A 75 8.94 -12.99 2.14
N GLY A 76 8.12 -13.28 3.14
CA GLY A 76 8.31 -14.42 4.04
C GLY A 76 7.72 -15.75 3.56
N ARG A 77 7.15 -15.82 2.34
CA ARG A 77 6.48 -17.03 1.84
C ARG A 77 7.52 -17.98 1.23
N GLU A 78 7.79 -19.11 1.89
CA GLU A 78 8.83 -20.08 1.45
C GLU A 78 8.61 -20.60 0.04
N GLU A 79 7.35 -20.78 -0.36
CA GLU A 79 6.95 -21.26 -1.68
C GLU A 79 6.91 -20.16 -2.75
N SER A 80 7.15 -18.89 -2.41
CA SER A 80 7.10 -17.81 -3.39
C SER A 80 8.36 -17.78 -4.25
N SER A 81 8.17 -17.48 -5.53
CA SER A 81 9.25 -17.18 -6.48
C SER A 81 10.13 -16.00 -6.05
N THR A 82 9.66 -15.19 -5.10
CA THR A 82 10.38 -14.05 -4.52
C THR A 82 10.72 -14.21 -3.04
N TYR A 83 10.76 -15.43 -2.50
CA TYR A 83 11.12 -15.69 -1.10
C TYR A 83 12.40 -14.96 -0.66
N LYS A 84 12.35 -14.34 0.53
CA LYS A 84 13.39 -13.50 1.15
C LYS A 84 13.71 -12.18 0.45
N LYS A 85 13.00 -11.83 -0.62
CA LYS A 85 13.18 -10.55 -1.29
C LYS A 85 12.67 -9.40 -0.45
N ILE A 86 13.35 -8.26 -0.57
CA ILE A 86 12.96 -6.98 0.02
C ILE A 86 12.72 -5.98 -1.10
N ASN A 87 11.63 -5.22 -1.01
CA ASN A 87 11.34 -4.07 -1.86
C ASN A 87 11.12 -2.81 -1.05
#